data_AF-A0A3D1J108-F1
#
_entry.id   AF-A0A3D1J108-F1
#
_cell.length_a   1.000
_cell.length_b   1.000
_cell.length_c   1.000
_cell.angle_alpha   90.00
_cell.angle_beta   90.00
_cell.angle_gamma   90.00
#
_symmetry.space_group_name_H-M   'P 1'
#
loop_
_entity.id
_entity.type
_entity.pdbx_description
1 polymer ?
#
loop_
_entity_poly.entity_id
_entity_poly.type
_entity_poly.pdbx_seq_one_letter_code
_entity_poly.pdbx_strand_id
1 'polypeptide(L)'
;AFALPGGFIAVHSGLVLAAQTESELASVMAHEIGHVAQRHIARMLGKQRQDALIPLAGLLLAVLAARSSTDASAALMVGGEGVAMQRQLNFSRDAEREADRVGLQIMQDAGFDTSGMIAFFGRLQTASRSYTEAVPAFLLTHPLTTERIADIEARISGLHYKQRVDSVDFQLIRARLRILQDDSPQGLREATVAFNNQLLQMNPGQTAAAKYGLALVALKQGATDRARSLLQEARVAVRAVPASEPSKNAIIPSLAIDIELAAKRPAEALKDADIARARYPLSRGIARQYADALIAGGRYDDATQYLRDQAQLYRHEPQLQDLLAKTYAAQGKQALQHLSLAESYALTGTLPAALEQLSIARKSPDASFYDQALIDAREREWQ
;
A
#
# COMPACT_ATOMS: atom_id res chain seq x y z
N ALA A 1 2.05 -2.57 9.96
CA ALA A 1 2.50 -1.44 9.13
C ALA A 1 3.95 -1.20 9.52
N PHE A 2 4.71 -0.54 8.66
CA PHE A 2 6.07 -0.14 8.99
C PHE A 2 6.48 1.02 8.08
N ALA A 3 7.31 1.91 8.62
CA ALA A 3 7.97 2.96 7.87
C ALA A 3 9.34 2.51 7.33
N LEU A 4 9.74 3.07 6.18
CA LEU A 4 11.07 2.92 5.60
C LEU A 4 11.74 4.29 5.40
N PRO A 5 13.08 4.34 5.27
CA PRO A 5 13.79 5.56 4.91
C PRO A 5 13.22 6.21 3.64
N GLY A 6 13.20 7.54 3.59
CA GLY A 6 12.62 8.29 2.47
C GLY A 6 11.12 8.57 2.58
N GLY A 7 10.49 8.17 3.69
CA GLY A 7 9.09 8.50 3.98
C GLY A 7 8.07 7.52 3.39
N PHE A 8 8.52 6.34 2.96
CA PHE A 8 7.62 5.27 2.55
C PHE A 8 6.99 4.61 3.76
N ILE A 9 5.67 4.40 3.71
CA ILE A 9 4.91 3.68 4.74
C ILE A 9 4.22 2.50 4.07
N ALA A 10 4.50 1.30 4.57
CA ALA A 10 3.87 0.07 4.14
C ALA A 10 2.77 -0.34 5.12
N VAL A 11 1.59 -0.67 4.59
CA VAL A 11 0.43 -1.07 5.38
C VAL A 11 -0.05 -2.43 4.89
N HIS A 12 -0.15 -3.40 5.80
CA HIS A 12 -0.72 -4.70 5.46
C HIS A 12 -2.24 -4.57 5.27
N SER A 13 -2.78 -5.19 4.21
CA SER A 13 -4.23 -5.22 3.97
C SER A 13 -5.01 -5.78 5.16
N GLY A 14 -4.44 -6.75 5.89
CA GLY A 14 -5.07 -7.34 7.08
C GLY A 14 -5.26 -6.33 8.22
N LEU A 15 -4.34 -5.36 8.33
CA LEU A 15 -4.47 -4.28 9.31
C LEU A 15 -5.66 -3.37 8.98
N VAL A 16 -5.85 -3.05 7.70
CA VAL A 16 -6.99 -2.24 7.24
C VAL A 16 -8.32 -2.97 7.48
N LEU A 17 -8.34 -4.30 7.34
CA LEU A 17 -9.53 -5.10 7.62
C LEU A 17 -9.83 -5.23 9.12
N ALA A 18 -8.78 -5.29 9.96
CA ALA A 18 -8.87 -5.34 11.41
C ALA A 18 -9.34 -4.01 12.05
N ALA A 19 -9.06 -2.88 11.39
CA ALA A 19 -9.67 -1.60 11.74
C ALA A 19 -11.19 -1.67 11.54
N GLN A 20 -11.96 -1.22 12.53
CA GLN A 20 -13.43 -1.21 12.49
C GLN A 20 -13.95 0.20 12.21
N THR A 21 -13.16 1.23 12.54
CA THR A 21 -13.39 2.64 12.25
C THR A 21 -12.21 3.24 11.48
N GLU A 22 -12.47 4.32 10.76
CA GLU A 22 -11.46 5.05 10.00
C GLU A 22 -10.43 5.69 10.94
N SER A 23 -10.85 6.08 12.16
CA SER A 23 -9.97 6.68 13.17
C SER A 23 -8.94 5.68 13.72
N GLU A 24 -9.27 4.40 13.83
CA GLU A 24 -8.28 3.38 14.21
C GLU A 24 -7.25 3.14 13.11
N LEU A 25 -7.68 3.10 11.85
CA LEU A 25 -6.74 3.04 10.72
C LEU A 25 -5.86 4.29 10.71
N ALA A 26 -6.45 5.47 10.91
CA ALA A 26 -5.73 6.72 11.03
C ALA A 26 -4.72 6.70 12.18
N SER A 27 -5.02 6.03 13.30
CA SER A 27 -4.08 5.90 14.42
C SER A 27 -2.80 5.16 14.04
N VAL A 28 -2.91 4.09 13.26
CA VAL A 28 -1.74 3.35 12.76
C VAL A 28 -0.98 4.21 11.77
N MET A 29 -1.68 4.84 10.82
CA MET A 29 -1.03 5.72 9.85
C MET A 29 -0.29 6.88 10.53
N ALA A 30 -0.91 7.51 11.53
CA ALA A 30 -0.34 8.61 12.28
C ALA A 30 0.88 8.16 13.11
N HIS A 31 0.82 6.96 13.70
CA HIS A 31 1.95 6.34 14.40
C HIS A 31 3.14 6.11 13.45
N GLU A 32 2.92 5.53 12.27
CA GLU A 32 3.98 5.34 11.26
C GLU A 32 4.55 6.68 10.74
N ILE A 33 3.68 7.68 10.52
CA ILE A 33 4.12 9.05 10.19
C ILE A 33 4.97 9.61 11.33
N GLY A 34 4.60 9.34 12.60
CA GLY A 34 5.41 9.65 13.77
C GLY A 34 6.81 9.06 13.69
N HIS A 35 6.95 7.78 13.30
CA HIS A 35 8.25 7.16 13.09
C HIS A 35 9.10 7.85 12.03
N VAL A 36 8.48 8.24 10.91
CA VAL A 36 9.15 8.97 9.81
C VAL A 36 9.56 10.37 10.25
N ALA A 37 8.62 11.14 10.80
CA ALA A 37 8.81 12.52 11.22
C ALA A 37 9.93 12.63 12.27
N GLN A 38 9.96 11.69 13.21
CA GLN A 38 11.00 11.61 14.23
C GLN A 38 12.26 10.86 13.79
N ARG A 39 12.34 10.47 12.50
CA ARG A 39 13.51 9.85 11.89
C ARG A 39 14.06 8.66 12.70
N HIS A 40 13.18 7.84 13.28
CA HIS A 40 13.57 6.77 14.21
C HIS A 40 14.62 5.83 13.62
N ILE A 41 14.45 5.41 12.37
CA ILE A 41 15.42 4.54 11.67
C ILE A 41 16.78 5.21 11.52
N ALA A 42 16.82 6.49 11.12
CA ALA A 42 18.09 7.20 10.96
C ALA A 42 18.80 7.43 12.31
N ARG A 43 18.04 7.75 13.37
CA ARG A 43 18.57 7.87 14.75
C ARG A 43 19.08 6.54 15.27
N MET A 44 18.38 5.45 15.00
CA MET A 44 18.79 4.08 15.35
C MET A 44 20.12 3.72 14.69
N LEU A 45 20.24 3.91 13.37
CA LEU A 45 21.47 3.64 12.63
C LEU A 45 22.63 4.53 13.10
N GLY A 46 22.36 5.80 13.41
CA GLY A 46 23.35 6.71 13.99
C GLY A 46 23.86 6.23 15.35
N LYS A 47 22.96 5.81 16.25
CA LYS A 47 23.32 5.25 17.56
C LYS A 47 24.03 3.91 17.44
N GLN A 48 23.61 3.01 16.56
CA GLN A 48 24.28 1.73 16.34
C GLN A 48 25.74 1.92 15.89
N ARG A 49 26.03 2.92 15.05
CA ARG A 49 27.42 3.27 14.68
C ARG A 49 28.23 3.76 15.89
N GLN A 50 27.62 4.51 16.80
CA GLN A 50 28.27 4.95 18.04
C GLN A 50 28.45 3.79 19.03
N ASP A 51 27.43 2.96 19.21
CA ASP A 51 27.45 1.80 20.10
C ASP A 51 28.41 0.72 19.60
N ALA A 52 28.65 0.59 18.29
CA ALA A 52 29.68 -0.28 17.74
C ALA A 52 31.11 0.11 18.18
N LEU A 53 31.33 1.36 18.62
CA LEU A 53 32.61 1.80 19.21
C LEU A 53 32.76 1.36 20.67
N ILE A 54 31.68 0.96 21.35
CA ILE A 54 31.71 0.59 22.77
C ILE A 54 32.38 -0.77 22.99
N PRO A 55 32.10 -1.83 22.21
CA PRO A 55 32.88 -3.05 22.23
C PRO A 55 34.36 -2.81 21.92
N LEU A 56 34.67 -1.84 21.04
CA LEU A 56 36.06 -1.47 20.73
C LEU A 56 36.76 -0.80 21.91
N ALA A 57 36.08 0.13 22.60
CA ALA A 57 36.57 0.74 23.82
C ALA A 57 36.69 -0.29 24.97
N GLY A 58 35.73 -1.20 25.08
CA GLY A 58 35.74 -2.32 26.01
C GLY A 58 36.87 -3.31 25.73
N LEU A 59 37.16 -3.58 24.46
CA LEU A 59 38.30 -4.39 24.01
C LEU A 59 39.63 -3.70 24.32
N LEU A 60 39.74 -2.38 24.06
CA LEU A 60 40.92 -1.60 24.42
C LEU A 60 41.15 -1.62 25.94
N LEU A 61 40.10 -1.42 26.73
CA LEU A 61 40.16 -1.51 28.19
C LEU A 61 40.47 -2.94 28.67
N ALA A 62 39.94 -3.97 28.01
CA ALA A 62 40.23 -5.37 28.31
C ALA A 62 41.68 -5.74 27.96
N VAL A 63 42.22 -5.22 26.85
CA VAL A 63 43.64 -5.38 26.48
C VAL A 63 44.54 -4.66 27.47
N LEU A 64 44.13 -3.49 27.97
CA LEU A 64 44.83 -2.77 29.06
C LEU A 64 44.75 -3.54 30.39
N ALA A 65 43.59 -4.11 30.73
CA ALA A 65 43.35 -4.84 31.98
C ALA A 65 43.92 -6.27 32.00
N ALA A 66 44.02 -6.93 30.85
CA ALA A 66 44.66 -8.24 30.69
C ALA A 66 46.17 -8.21 30.99
N ARG A 67 46.78 -7.00 31.01
CA ARG A 67 48.14 -6.80 31.53
C ARG A 67 48.23 -6.84 33.06
N SER A 68 47.09 -6.78 33.76
CA SER A 68 47.01 -6.77 35.22
C SER A 68 46.36 -8.03 35.84
N SER A 69 45.52 -8.77 35.11
CA SER A 69 45.02 -10.11 35.50
C SER A 69 44.21 -10.77 34.38
N THR A 70 44.25 -12.10 34.30
CA THR A 70 43.58 -12.91 33.25
C THR A 70 42.06 -13.04 33.44
N ASP A 71 41.57 -12.99 34.68
CA ASP A 71 40.15 -13.24 35.02
C ASP A 71 39.20 -12.07 34.68
N ALA A 72 39.71 -10.85 34.47
CA ALA A 72 38.89 -9.67 34.15
C ALA A 72 38.35 -9.68 32.70
N SER A 73 38.96 -10.48 31.81
CA SER A 73 38.70 -10.46 30.37
C SER A 73 37.38 -11.12 29.96
N ALA A 74 36.93 -12.17 30.65
CA ALA A 74 35.71 -12.92 30.31
C ALA A 74 34.41 -12.22 30.78
N ALA A 75 34.44 -11.53 31.93
CA ALA A 75 33.28 -10.81 32.47
C ALA A 75 32.88 -9.58 31.63
N LEU A 76 33.84 -8.95 30.94
CA LEU A 76 33.62 -7.77 30.10
C LEU A 76 32.98 -8.08 28.75
N MET A 77 33.24 -9.26 28.16
CA MET A 77 32.66 -9.67 26.88
C MET A 77 31.16 -10.01 27.00
N VAL A 78 30.76 -10.74 28.05
CA VAL A 78 29.35 -11.11 28.28
C VAL A 78 28.50 -9.89 28.71
N GLY A 79 29.08 -8.94 29.44
CA GLY A 79 28.40 -7.71 29.84
C GLY A 79 28.13 -6.74 28.68
N GLY A 80 29.02 -6.68 27.68
CA GLY A 80 28.91 -5.76 26.54
C GLY A 80 27.75 -6.07 25.58
N GLU A 81 27.56 -7.35 25.25
CA GLU A 81 26.49 -7.80 24.34
C GLU A 81 25.10 -7.61 24.95
N GLY A 82 24.93 -7.94 26.24
CA GLY A 82 23.68 -7.74 26.97
C GLY A 82 23.29 -6.26 27.10
N VAL A 83 24.27 -5.36 27.32
CA VAL A 83 24.04 -3.91 27.37
C VAL A 83 23.64 -3.35 26.01
N ALA A 84 24.27 -3.80 24.91
CA ALA A 84 23.91 -3.38 23.56
C ALA A 84 22.48 -3.80 23.18
N MET A 85 22.12 -5.06 23.46
CA MET A 85 20.76 -5.57 23.26
C MET A 85 19.73 -4.82 24.10
N GLN A 86 20.01 -4.57 25.38
CA GLN A 86 19.13 -3.80 26.26
C GLN A 86 18.96 -2.35 25.77
N ARG A 87 20.02 -1.71 25.27
CA ARG A 87 19.95 -0.36 24.69
C ARG A 87 19.10 -0.32 23.42
N GLN A 88 19.21 -1.32 22.56
CA GLN A 88 18.37 -1.45 21.37
C GLN A 88 16.89 -1.62 21.74
N LEU A 89 16.60 -2.48 22.72
CA LEU A 89 15.23 -2.66 23.25
C LEU A 89 14.68 -1.39 23.90
N ASN A 90 15.49 -0.68 24.67
CA ASN A 90 15.12 0.60 25.28
C ASN A 90 14.85 1.67 24.20
N PHE A 91 15.74 1.80 23.21
CA PHE A 91 15.55 2.72 22.09
C PHE A 91 14.26 2.42 21.34
N SER A 92 13.95 1.15 21.09
CA SER A 92 12.68 0.73 20.48
C SER A 92 11.51 1.21 21.34
N ARG A 93 11.48 0.97 22.65
CA ARG A 93 10.39 1.43 23.54
C ARG A 93 10.26 2.94 23.61
N ASP A 94 11.37 3.68 23.66
CA ASP A 94 11.37 5.15 23.62
C ASP A 94 10.79 5.67 22.30
N ALA A 95 11.20 5.06 21.18
CA ALA A 95 10.70 5.41 19.85
C ALA A 95 9.20 5.14 19.70
N GLU A 96 8.71 4.02 20.22
CA GLU A 96 7.27 3.71 20.22
C GLU A 96 6.46 4.75 21.00
N ARG A 97 6.90 5.14 22.20
CA ARG A 97 6.24 6.19 23.00
C ARG A 97 6.23 7.54 22.28
N GLU A 98 7.35 7.89 21.66
CA GLU A 98 7.46 9.13 20.90
C GLU A 98 6.53 9.11 19.67
N ALA A 99 6.49 7.99 18.94
CA ALA A 99 5.62 7.80 17.78
C ALA A 99 4.13 7.82 18.16
N ASP A 100 3.73 7.21 19.28
CA ASP A 100 2.35 7.26 19.77
C ASP A 100 1.91 8.69 20.09
N ARG A 101 2.77 9.47 20.77
CA ARG A 101 2.46 10.86 21.16
C ARG A 101 2.37 11.79 19.95
N VAL A 102 3.32 11.66 19.02
CA VAL A 102 3.32 12.43 17.78
C VAL A 102 2.13 12.02 16.90
N GLY A 103 1.86 10.72 16.80
CA GLY A 103 0.70 10.18 16.09
C GLY A 103 -0.61 10.67 16.68
N LEU A 104 -0.73 10.72 18.00
CA LEU A 104 -1.90 11.27 18.68
C LEU A 104 -2.13 12.74 18.31
N GLN A 105 -1.07 13.56 18.30
CA GLN A 105 -1.17 14.97 17.86
C GLN A 105 -1.61 15.07 16.39
N ILE A 106 -1.01 14.27 15.51
CA ILE A 106 -1.38 14.21 14.08
C ILE A 106 -2.86 13.86 13.92
N MET A 107 -3.37 12.88 14.70
CA MET A 107 -4.79 12.52 14.67
C MET A 107 -5.69 13.69 15.10
N GLN A 108 -5.32 14.40 16.17
CA GLN A 108 -6.07 15.57 16.66
C GLN A 108 -6.13 16.66 15.60
N ASP A 109 -4.98 17.03 15.02
CA ASP A 109 -4.85 18.08 14.02
C ASP A 109 -5.60 17.72 12.72
N ALA A 110 -5.62 16.44 12.37
CA ALA A 110 -6.38 15.91 11.22
C ALA A 110 -7.88 15.68 11.53
N GLY A 111 -8.32 15.98 12.76
CA GLY A 111 -9.72 15.87 13.19
C GLY A 111 -10.24 14.43 13.27
N PHE A 112 -9.38 13.44 13.51
CA PHE A 112 -9.78 12.05 13.80
C PHE A 112 -10.12 11.87 15.28
N ASP A 113 -10.90 10.83 15.58
CA ASP A 113 -11.20 10.45 16.96
C ASP A 113 -9.97 9.78 17.59
N THR A 114 -9.36 10.46 18.56
CA THR A 114 -8.14 9.99 19.23
C THR A 114 -8.35 8.73 20.05
N SER A 115 -9.58 8.43 20.46
CA SER A 115 -9.88 7.16 21.15
C SER A 115 -9.68 5.95 20.22
N GLY A 116 -9.64 6.16 18.90
CA GLY A 116 -9.31 5.13 17.91
C GLY A 116 -7.93 4.50 18.11
N MET A 117 -6.95 5.23 18.65
CA MET A 117 -5.63 4.66 18.97
C MET A 117 -5.73 3.59 20.06
N ILE A 118 -6.48 3.86 21.12
CA ILE A 118 -6.70 2.91 22.23
C ILE A 118 -7.54 1.73 21.76
N ALA A 119 -8.61 2.00 21.02
CA ALA A 119 -9.48 0.96 20.47
C ALA A 119 -8.70 -0.01 19.56
N PHE A 120 -7.77 0.51 18.76
CA PHE A 120 -6.91 -0.30 17.91
C PHE A 120 -5.91 -1.14 18.73
N PHE A 121 -5.23 -0.54 19.72
CA PHE A 121 -4.34 -1.25 20.64
C PHE A 121 -5.05 -2.38 21.38
N GLY A 122 -6.26 -2.12 21.91
CA GLY A 122 -7.08 -3.13 22.55
C GLY A 122 -7.37 -4.32 21.63
N ARG A 123 -7.63 -4.06 20.35
CA ARG A 123 -7.87 -5.14 19.38
C ARG A 123 -6.65 -5.94 19.00
N LEU A 124 -5.50 -5.30 18.86
CA LEU A 124 -4.25 -6.04 18.70
C LEU A 124 -3.98 -6.94 19.92
N GLN A 125 -4.27 -6.44 21.12
CA GLN A 125 -4.14 -7.21 22.35
C GLN A 125 -5.12 -8.40 22.37
N THR A 126 -6.38 -8.20 22.00
CA THR A 126 -7.36 -9.30 21.88
C THR A 126 -6.93 -10.34 20.85
N ALA A 127 -6.51 -9.91 19.66
CA ALA A 127 -6.03 -10.82 18.61
C ALA A 127 -4.81 -11.63 19.07
N SER A 128 -3.88 -11.02 19.81
CA SER A 128 -2.69 -11.72 20.34
C SER A 128 -3.00 -12.76 21.44
N ARG A 129 -4.16 -12.67 22.09
CA ARG A 129 -4.60 -13.62 23.15
C ARG A 129 -5.35 -14.82 22.58
N SER A 130 -5.87 -14.73 21.37
CA SER A 130 -6.50 -15.85 20.68
C SER A 130 -5.43 -16.85 20.25
N TYR A 131 -5.23 -17.93 21.01
CA TYR A 131 -4.23 -18.98 20.77
C TYR A 131 -4.30 -19.65 19.38
N THR A 132 -5.36 -19.39 18.61
CA THR A 132 -5.60 -19.94 17.27
C THR A 132 -5.10 -19.00 16.15
N GLU A 133 -4.81 -17.73 16.44
CA GLU A 133 -4.33 -16.75 15.47
C GLU A 133 -2.84 -16.44 15.69
N ALA A 134 -2.08 -16.31 14.60
CA ALA A 134 -0.70 -15.84 14.67
C ALA A 134 -0.67 -14.43 15.28
N VAL A 135 0.34 -14.15 16.12
CA VAL A 135 0.56 -12.80 16.68
C VAL A 135 0.50 -11.78 15.54
N PRO A 136 -0.34 -10.74 15.63
CA PRO A 136 -0.46 -9.73 14.58
C PRO A 136 0.92 -9.20 14.18
N ALA A 137 1.23 -9.20 12.88
CA ALA A 137 2.55 -8.80 12.37
C ALA A 137 2.98 -7.40 12.85
N PHE A 138 2.01 -6.51 13.09
CA PHE A 138 2.26 -5.19 13.67
C PHE A 138 2.92 -5.28 15.07
N LEU A 139 2.52 -6.22 15.92
CA LEU A 139 3.09 -6.37 17.27
C LEU A 139 4.51 -6.95 17.27
N LEU A 140 4.94 -7.57 16.17
CA LEU A 140 6.31 -8.08 16.02
C LEU A 140 7.30 -6.92 15.85
N THR A 141 6.89 -5.84 15.16
CA THR A 141 7.71 -4.65 14.95
C THR A 141 7.42 -3.55 15.97
N HIS A 142 6.20 -3.50 16.51
CA HIS A 142 5.73 -2.49 17.47
C HIS A 142 5.19 -3.16 18.75
N PRO A 143 6.06 -3.55 19.69
CA PRO A 143 5.63 -4.20 20.92
C PRO A 143 4.69 -3.28 21.73
N LEU A 144 3.47 -3.75 21.96
CA LEU A 144 2.47 -3.03 22.73
C LEU A 144 2.59 -3.37 24.23
N THR A 145 2.67 -2.34 25.08
CA THR A 145 2.71 -2.48 26.53
C THR A 145 1.47 -1.84 27.17
N THR A 146 1.12 -2.27 28.39
CA THR A 146 0.05 -1.62 29.18
C THR A 146 0.38 -0.16 29.49
N GLU A 147 1.66 0.16 29.64
CA GLU A 147 2.14 1.52 29.88
C GLU A 147 1.88 2.47 28.69
N ARG A 148 2.07 2.01 27.45
CA ARG A 148 1.73 2.80 26.24
C ARG A 148 0.24 3.12 26.17
N ILE A 149 -0.61 2.14 26.46
CA ILE A 149 -2.07 2.34 26.49
C ILE A 149 -2.42 3.38 27.56
N ALA A 150 -1.87 3.26 28.76
CA ALA A 150 -2.10 4.19 29.87
C ALA A 150 -1.61 5.63 29.58
N ASP A 151 -0.46 5.80 28.90
CA ASP A 151 0.04 7.14 28.49
C ASP A 151 -0.95 7.82 27.53
N ILE A 152 -1.51 7.07 26.57
CA ILE A 152 -2.49 7.62 25.63
C ILE A 152 -3.85 7.86 26.29
N GLU A 153 -4.33 6.96 27.13
CA GLU A 153 -5.53 7.17 27.95
C GLU A 153 -5.45 8.44 28.79
N ALA A 154 -4.32 8.64 29.49
CA ALA A 154 -4.10 9.83 30.30
C ALA A 154 -4.15 11.11 29.44
N ARG A 155 -3.55 11.09 28.24
CA ARG A 155 -3.52 12.25 27.33
C ARG A 155 -4.86 12.61 26.74
N ILE A 156 -5.72 11.62 26.47
CA ILE A 156 -7.03 11.90 25.87
C ILE A 156 -8.13 12.13 26.91
N SER A 157 -7.89 11.82 28.19
CA SER A 157 -8.88 11.93 29.27
C SER A 157 -9.52 13.32 29.42
N GLY A 158 -8.78 14.38 29.09
CA GLY A 158 -9.26 15.77 29.14
C GLY A 158 -9.73 16.33 27.79
N LEU A 159 -9.70 15.53 26.72
CA LEU A 159 -10.13 15.97 25.39
C LEU A 159 -11.63 15.80 25.22
N HIS A 160 -12.26 16.75 24.53
CA HIS A 160 -13.67 16.61 24.17
C HIS A 160 -13.81 15.48 23.15
N TYR A 161 -14.59 14.47 23.50
CA TYR A 161 -14.93 13.40 22.58
C TYR A 161 -15.68 13.96 21.37
N LYS A 162 -15.14 13.72 20.17
CA LYS A 162 -15.79 14.07 18.90
C LYS A 162 -15.90 12.81 18.05
N GLN A 163 -17.09 12.21 18.05
CA GLN A 163 -17.37 11.08 17.18
C GLN A 163 -17.25 11.53 15.72
N ARG A 164 -16.28 10.97 15.01
CA ARG A 164 -16.14 11.12 13.57
C ARG A 164 -16.92 10.00 12.89
N VAL A 165 -17.83 10.35 11.99
CA VAL A 165 -18.47 9.37 11.11
C VAL A 165 -17.44 8.91 10.09
N ASP A 166 -17.26 7.59 9.98
CA ASP A 166 -16.35 7.00 9.00
C ASP A 166 -16.73 7.41 7.58
N SER A 167 -15.72 7.68 6.76
CA SER A 167 -15.95 7.87 5.33
C SER A 167 -16.53 6.61 4.68
N VAL A 168 -17.39 6.81 3.68
CA VAL A 168 -17.84 5.69 2.82
C VAL A 168 -16.65 5.06 2.10
N ASP A 169 -15.63 5.86 1.79
CA ASP A 169 -14.39 5.44 1.15
C ASP A 169 -13.64 4.39 1.98
N PHE A 170 -13.55 4.57 3.29
CA PHE A 170 -12.98 3.58 4.21
C PHE A 170 -13.71 2.23 4.11
N GLN A 171 -15.05 2.26 4.11
CA GLN A 171 -15.85 1.03 4.02
C GLN A 171 -15.73 0.36 2.64
N LEU A 172 -15.69 1.14 1.56
CA LEU A 172 -15.48 0.63 0.18
C LEU A 172 -14.09 0.01 0.00
N ILE A 173 -13.04 0.63 0.54
CA ILE A 173 -11.68 0.08 0.52
C ILE A 173 -11.62 -1.24 1.29
N ARG A 174 -12.24 -1.32 2.48
CA ARG A 174 -12.31 -2.58 3.25
C ARG A 174 -13.01 -3.68 2.46
N ALA A 175 -14.14 -3.37 1.81
CA ALA A 175 -14.83 -4.32 0.95
C ALA A 175 -13.94 -4.79 -0.22
N ARG A 176 -13.19 -3.88 -0.86
CA ARG A 176 -12.23 -4.23 -1.93
C ARG A 176 -11.12 -5.14 -1.41
N LEU A 177 -10.49 -4.77 -0.29
CA LEU A 177 -9.37 -5.51 0.29
C LEU A 177 -9.76 -6.92 0.74
N ARG A 178 -10.98 -7.10 1.27
CA ARG A 178 -11.49 -8.43 1.63
C ARG A 178 -11.46 -9.40 0.45
N ILE A 179 -11.78 -8.92 -0.75
CA ILE A 179 -11.75 -9.73 -1.97
C ILE A 179 -10.32 -9.88 -2.52
N LEU A 180 -9.49 -8.84 -2.40
CA LEU A 180 -8.10 -8.91 -2.87
C LEU A 180 -7.18 -9.79 -2.01
N GLN A 181 -7.54 -10.05 -0.75
CA GLN A 181 -6.78 -10.94 0.11
C GLN A 181 -6.93 -12.41 -0.26
N ASP A 182 -8.12 -12.81 -0.70
CA ASP A 182 -8.40 -14.16 -1.16
C ASP A 182 -9.46 -14.09 -2.26
N ASP A 183 -9.00 -14.13 -3.51
CA ASP A 183 -9.87 -14.19 -4.69
C ASP A 183 -10.12 -15.62 -5.19
N SER A 184 -9.79 -16.64 -4.36
CA SER A 184 -10.14 -18.02 -4.62
C SER A 184 -11.66 -18.23 -4.56
N PRO A 185 -12.19 -19.32 -5.17
CA PRO A 185 -13.61 -19.63 -5.08
C PRO A 185 -14.12 -19.75 -3.64
N GLN A 186 -13.29 -20.16 -2.68
CA GLN A 186 -13.65 -20.22 -1.27
C GLN A 186 -13.71 -18.81 -0.66
N GLY A 187 -12.67 -18.00 -0.85
CA GLY A 187 -12.63 -16.61 -0.38
C GLY A 187 -13.81 -15.77 -0.90
N LEU A 188 -14.19 -15.95 -2.16
CA LEU A 188 -15.36 -15.27 -2.74
C LEU A 188 -16.68 -15.70 -2.09
N ARG A 189 -16.84 -16.98 -1.69
CA ARG A 189 -18.02 -17.45 -0.95
C ARG A 189 -18.07 -16.84 0.45
N GLU A 190 -16.95 -16.86 1.17
CA GLU A 190 -16.85 -16.27 2.50
C GLU A 190 -17.11 -14.76 2.49
N ALA A 191 -16.53 -14.05 1.51
CA ALA A 191 -16.80 -12.64 1.28
C ALA A 191 -18.29 -12.38 1.00
N THR A 192 -18.94 -13.22 0.19
CA THR A 192 -20.38 -13.12 -0.08
C THR A 192 -21.21 -13.24 1.20
N VAL A 193 -20.92 -14.24 2.05
CA VAL A 193 -21.60 -14.41 3.34
C VAL A 193 -21.38 -13.18 4.23
N ALA A 194 -20.14 -12.69 4.32
CA ALA A 194 -19.81 -11.51 5.11
C ALA A 194 -20.57 -10.26 4.64
N PHE A 195 -20.66 -10.03 3.32
CA PHE A 195 -21.42 -8.89 2.78
C PHE A 195 -22.92 -9.05 2.98
N ASN A 196 -23.47 -10.26 2.83
CA ASN A 196 -24.89 -10.49 3.12
C ASN A 196 -25.23 -10.23 4.59
N ASN A 197 -24.36 -10.67 5.52
CA ASN A 197 -24.52 -10.36 6.95
C ASN A 197 -24.42 -8.85 7.21
N GLN A 198 -23.54 -8.15 6.49
CA GLN A 198 -23.39 -6.69 6.59
C GLN A 198 -24.65 -5.95 6.11
N LEU A 199 -25.37 -6.47 5.12
CA LEU A 199 -26.65 -5.90 4.66
C LEU A 199 -27.75 -5.97 5.74
N LEU A 200 -27.68 -6.94 6.66
CA LEU A 200 -28.66 -7.09 7.75
C LEU A 200 -28.53 -5.99 8.82
N GLN A 201 -27.38 -5.32 8.91
CA GLN A 201 -27.12 -4.28 9.91
C GLN A 201 -27.82 -2.95 9.59
N MET A 202 -28.44 -2.81 8.40
CA MET A 202 -29.23 -1.65 7.97
C MET A 202 -28.54 -0.29 8.07
N ASN A 203 -27.20 -0.25 8.14
CA ASN A 203 -26.42 0.98 8.07
C ASN A 203 -26.17 1.36 6.59
N PRO A 204 -26.45 2.61 6.16
CA PRO A 204 -26.27 3.05 4.77
C PRO A 204 -24.85 2.88 4.22
N GLY A 205 -23.82 3.27 4.98
CA GLY A 205 -22.42 3.18 4.55
C GLY A 205 -21.95 1.72 4.43
N GLN A 206 -22.37 0.88 5.37
CA GLN A 206 -22.11 -0.56 5.31
C GLN A 206 -22.87 -1.24 4.17
N THR A 207 -24.10 -0.81 3.90
CA THR A 207 -24.92 -1.31 2.79
C THR A 207 -24.26 -0.96 1.45
N ALA A 208 -23.78 0.27 1.29
CA ALA A 208 -23.03 0.69 0.11
C ALA A 208 -21.78 -0.18 -0.11
N ALA A 209 -21.00 -0.41 0.95
CA ALA A 209 -19.81 -1.25 0.91
C ALA A 209 -20.12 -2.72 0.60
N ALA A 210 -21.17 -3.28 1.19
CA ALA A 210 -21.60 -4.65 0.93
C ALA A 210 -22.05 -4.85 -0.52
N LYS A 211 -22.86 -3.93 -1.06
CA LYS A 211 -23.30 -3.99 -2.46
C LYS A 211 -22.13 -3.82 -3.44
N TYR A 212 -21.21 -2.92 -3.13
CA TYR A 212 -19.96 -2.77 -3.89
C TYR A 212 -19.11 -4.05 -3.85
N GLY A 213 -18.95 -4.66 -2.67
CA GLY A 213 -18.24 -5.92 -2.50
C GLY A 213 -18.88 -7.06 -3.30
N LEU A 214 -20.20 -7.20 -3.23
CA LEU A 214 -20.95 -8.18 -4.02
C LEU A 214 -20.82 -7.94 -5.53
N ALA A 215 -20.75 -6.68 -5.98
CA ALA A 215 -20.49 -6.36 -7.38
C ALA A 215 -19.09 -6.84 -7.81
N LEU A 216 -18.07 -6.64 -6.96
CA LEU A 216 -16.72 -7.12 -7.23
C LEU A 216 -16.62 -8.65 -7.21
N VAL A 217 -17.36 -9.34 -6.31
CA VAL A 217 -17.50 -10.80 -6.34
C VAL A 217 -18.14 -11.26 -7.65
N ALA A 218 -19.25 -10.65 -8.06
CA ALA A 218 -19.93 -11.00 -9.30
C ALA A 218 -19.02 -10.80 -10.53
N LEU A 219 -18.21 -9.73 -10.54
CA LEU A 219 -17.21 -9.50 -11.58
C LEU A 219 -16.15 -10.61 -11.61
N LYS A 220 -15.59 -10.99 -10.44
CA LYS A 220 -14.61 -12.07 -10.32
C LYS A 220 -15.16 -13.44 -10.77
N GLN A 221 -16.47 -13.63 -10.66
CA GLN A 221 -17.19 -14.82 -11.15
C GLN A 221 -17.57 -14.73 -12.64
N GLY A 222 -17.28 -13.63 -13.33
CA GLY A 222 -17.66 -13.39 -14.72
C GLY A 222 -19.13 -12.99 -14.94
N ALA A 223 -19.90 -12.80 -13.87
CA ALA A 223 -21.31 -12.41 -13.91
C ALA A 223 -21.46 -10.89 -14.09
N THR A 224 -21.08 -10.37 -15.26
CA THR A 224 -20.94 -8.93 -15.53
C THR A 224 -22.26 -8.15 -15.42
N ASP A 225 -23.38 -8.69 -15.88
CA ASP A 225 -24.69 -8.01 -15.77
C ASP A 225 -25.15 -7.92 -14.31
N ARG A 226 -24.91 -8.95 -13.50
CA ARG A 226 -25.15 -8.93 -12.06
C ARG A 226 -24.23 -7.93 -11.35
N ALA A 227 -22.95 -7.90 -11.73
CA ALA A 227 -21.99 -6.93 -11.21
C ALA A 227 -22.44 -5.50 -11.49
N ARG A 228 -22.91 -5.20 -12.71
CA ARG A 228 -23.45 -3.89 -13.09
C ARG A 228 -24.65 -3.50 -12.24
N SER A 229 -25.62 -4.40 -12.05
CA SER A 229 -26.81 -4.14 -11.22
C SER A 229 -26.40 -3.81 -9.78
N LEU A 230 -25.56 -4.64 -9.16
CA LEU A 230 -25.09 -4.44 -7.79
C LEU A 230 -24.29 -3.15 -7.63
N LEU A 231 -23.46 -2.79 -8.62
CA LEU A 231 -22.72 -1.53 -8.60
C LEU A 231 -23.66 -0.31 -8.68
N GLN A 232 -24.73 -0.42 -9.47
CA GLN A 232 -25.73 0.64 -9.55
C GLN A 232 -26.48 0.80 -8.21
N GLU A 233 -26.83 -0.30 -7.56
CA GLU A 233 -27.41 -0.25 -6.22
C GLU A 233 -26.44 0.29 -5.17
N ALA A 234 -25.14 -0.03 -5.29
CA ALA A 234 -24.10 0.53 -4.44
C ALA A 234 -24.03 2.07 -4.61
N ARG A 235 -24.06 2.58 -5.84
CA ARG A 235 -24.10 4.03 -6.13
C ARG A 235 -25.29 4.72 -5.48
N VAL A 236 -26.47 4.08 -5.51
CA VAL A 236 -27.68 4.60 -4.83
C VAL A 236 -27.46 4.62 -3.32
N ALA A 237 -26.93 3.54 -2.74
CA ALA A 237 -26.66 3.47 -1.30
C ALA A 237 -25.62 4.50 -0.84
N VAL A 238 -24.57 4.76 -1.62
CA VAL A 238 -23.57 5.81 -1.33
C VAL A 238 -24.24 7.18 -1.21
N ARG A 239 -25.15 7.51 -2.15
CA ARG A 239 -25.87 8.80 -2.15
C ARG A 239 -26.82 8.95 -0.95
N ALA A 240 -27.26 7.84 -0.36
CA ALA A 240 -28.12 7.82 0.82
C ALA A 240 -27.35 8.01 2.14
N VAL A 241 -26.01 8.02 2.12
CA VAL A 241 -25.20 8.25 3.32
C VAL A 241 -25.25 9.75 3.69
N PRO A 242 -25.78 10.12 4.89
CA PRO A 242 -25.87 11.51 5.32
C PRO A 242 -24.50 12.18 5.38
N ALA A 243 -24.42 13.44 4.96
CA ALA A 243 -23.18 14.24 4.96
C ALA A 243 -21.99 13.58 4.23
N SER A 244 -22.26 12.68 3.26
CA SER A 244 -21.18 12.15 2.42
C SER A 244 -20.58 13.29 1.60
N GLU A 245 -19.33 13.66 1.91
CA GLU A 245 -18.54 14.43 0.95
C GLU A 245 -18.50 13.64 -0.37
N PRO A 246 -18.50 14.32 -1.52
CA PRO A 246 -18.28 13.65 -2.80
C PRO A 246 -17.04 12.77 -2.69
N SER A 247 -17.19 11.46 -2.93
CA SER A 247 -16.06 10.52 -2.84
C SER A 247 -14.90 11.06 -3.66
N LYS A 248 -13.79 11.30 -2.97
CA LYS A 248 -12.54 11.82 -3.55
C LYS A 248 -11.77 10.71 -4.26
N ASN A 249 -12.17 9.46 -4.05
CA ASN A 249 -11.57 8.32 -4.71
C ASN A 249 -12.34 7.93 -5.97
N ALA A 250 -11.65 7.16 -6.81
CA ALA A 250 -12.19 6.65 -8.05
C ALA A 250 -12.64 5.18 -7.93
N ILE A 251 -12.95 4.67 -6.73
CA ILE A 251 -13.21 3.23 -6.52
C ILE A 251 -14.44 2.75 -7.29
N ILE A 252 -15.56 3.47 -7.18
CA ILE A 252 -16.80 3.12 -7.88
C ILE A 252 -16.67 3.27 -9.40
N PRO A 253 -16.15 4.39 -9.94
CA PRO A 253 -15.87 4.51 -11.37
C PRO A 253 -14.90 3.45 -11.89
N SER A 254 -13.83 3.16 -11.14
CA SER A 254 -12.84 2.14 -11.50
C SER A 254 -13.48 0.76 -11.67
N LEU A 255 -14.33 0.34 -10.73
CA LEU A 255 -15.05 -0.93 -10.86
C LEU A 255 -16.06 -0.92 -12.04
N ALA A 256 -16.67 0.23 -12.33
CA ALA A 256 -17.57 0.34 -13.48
C ALA A 256 -16.83 0.05 -14.80
N ILE A 257 -15.65 0.66 -14.98
CA ILE A 257 -14.82 0.45 -16.16
C ILE A 257 -14.42 -1.02 -16.27
N ASP A 258 -13.97 -1.63 -15.16
CA ASP A 258 -13.61 -3.06 -15.14
C ASP A 258 -14.78 -3.97 -15.54
N ILE A 259 -16.01 -3.66 -15.10
CA ILE A 259 -17.22 -4.41 -15.47
C ILE A 259 -17.50 -4.31 -16.97
N GLU A 260 -17.39 -3.10 -17.55
CA GLU A 260 -17.62 -2.90 -18.99
C GLU A 260 -16.57 -3.59 -19.85
N LEU A 261 -15.29 -3.51 -19.45
CA LEU A 261 -14.20 -4.24 -20.10
C LEU A 261 -14.43 -5.76 -20.05
N ALA A 262 -14.78 -6.30 -18.88
CA ALA A 262 -15.09 -7.72 -18.72
C ALA A 262 -16.33 -8.14 -19.53
N ALA A 263 -17.31 -7.25 -19.69
CA ALA A 263 -18.50 -7.48 -20.50
C ALA A 263 -18.24 -7.39 -22.01
N LYS A 264 -16.99 -7.14 -22.44
CA LYS A 264 -16.61 -6.89 -23.84
C LYS A 264 -17.39 -5.72 -24.46
N ARG A 265 -17.61 -4.67 -23.66
CA ARG A 265 -18.32 -3.42 -24.01
C ARG A 265 -17.33 -2.25 -24.00
N PRO A 266 -16.35 -2.20 -24.92
CA PRO A 266 -15.26 -1.23 -24.86
C PRO A 266 -15.69 0.22 -25.10
N ALA A 267 -16.78 0.45 -25.85
CA ALA A 267 -17.30 1.80 -26.08
C ALA A 267 -17.85 2.41 -24.79
N GLU A 268 -18.58 1.62 -24.01
CA GLU A 268 -19.10 1.97 -22.69
C GLU A 268 -17.97 2.14 -21.68
N ALA A 269 -17.00 1.22 -21.67
CA ALA A 269 -15.81 1.32 -20.84
C ALA A 269 -15.03 2.62 -21.09
N LEU A 270 -14.84 2.98 -22.38
CA LEU A 270 -14.12 4.20 -22.76
C LEU A 270 -14.88 5.46 -22.33
N LYS A 271 -16.21 5.46 -22.50
CA LYS A 271 -17.07 6.56 -22.04
C LYS A 271 -16.95 6.75 -20.52
N ASP A 272 -17.07 5.67 -19.75
CA ASP A 272 -16.95 5.73 -18.29
C ASP A 272 -15.54 6.14 -17.84
N ALA A 273 -14.50 5.66 -18.54
CA ALA A 273 -13.11 6.01 -18.28
C ALA A 273 -12.82 7.49 -18.56
N ASP A 274 -13.37 8.07 -19.64
CA ASP A 274 -13.15 9.47 -19.97
C ASP A 274 -13.81 10.41 -18.95
N ILE A 275 -15.04 10.09 -18.53
CA ILE A 275 -15.73 10.79 -17.43
C ILE A 275 -14.92 10.68 -16.13
N ALA A 276 -14.42 9.49 -15.81
CA ALA A 276 -13.63 9.26 -14.60
C ALA A 276 -12.30 10.02 -14.65
N ARG A 277 -11.62 10.07 -15.79
CA ARG A 277 -10.34 10.77 -15.98
C ARG A 277 -10.50 12.28 -15.79
N ALA A 278 -11.57 12.87 -16.32
CA ALA A 278 -11.88 14.28 -16.12
C ALA A 278 -12.14 14.62 -14.64
N ARG A 279 -12.80 13.70 -13.91
CA ARG A 279 -13.11 13.89 -12.49
C ARG A 279 -11.95 13.59 -11.56
N TYR A 280 -11.07 12.66 -11.93
CA TYR A 280 -9.95 12.16 -11.11
C TYR A 280 -8.62 12.22 -11.89
N PRO A 281 -8.15 13.41 -12.29
CA PRO A 281 -7.01 13.56 -13.19
C PRO A 281 -5.67 13.04 -12.62
N LEU A 282 -5.56 12.91 -11.28
CA LEU A 282 -4.38 12.38 -10.61
C LEU A 282 -4.44 10.86 -10.36
N SER A 283 -5.55 10.21 -10.72
CA SER A 283 -5.71 8.77 -10.49
C SER A 283 -4.95 7.96 -11.54
N ARG A 284 -3.78 7.44 -11.17
CA ARG A 284 -2.98 6.52 -12.00
C ARG A 284 -3.76 5.26 -12.40
N GLY A 285 -4.64 4.78 -11.53
CA GLY A 285 -5.52 3.63 -11.83
C GLY A 285 -6.49 3.94 -12.96
N ILE A 286 -7.18 5.09 -12.92
CA ILE A 286 -8.06 5.53 -14.00
C ILE A 286 -7.28 5.80 -15.28
N ALA A 287 -6.07 6.36 -15.16
CA ALA A 287 -5.22 6.60 -16.31
C ALA A 287 -4.90 5.29 -17.07
N ARG A 288 -4.58 4.21 -16.35
CA ARG A 288 -4.37 2.88 -16.95
C ARG A 288 -5.65 2.29 -17.52
N GLN A 289 -6.77 2.36 -16.79
CA GLN A 289 -8.06 1.83 -17.26
C GLN A 289 -8.57 2.53 -18.53
N TYR A 290 -8.28 3.82 -18.69
CA TYR A 290 -8.56 4.55 -19.94
C TYR A 290 -7.76 3.98 -21.11
N ALA A 291 -6.47 3.69 -20.92
CA ALA A 291 -5.66 3.03 -21.93
C ALA A 291 -6.15 1.60 -22.23
N ASP A 292 -6.52 0.82 -21.21
CA ASP A 292 -7.13 -0.50 -21.39
C ASP A 292 -8.42 -0.43 -22.24
N ALA A 293 -9.26 0.59 -22.01
CA ALA A 293 -10.47 0.81 -22.81
C ALA A 293 -10.18 1.19 -24.26
N LEU A 294 -9.18 2.04 -24.52
CA LEU A 294 -8.73 2.33 -25.88
C LEU A 294 -8.23 1.07 -26.60
N ILE A 295 -7.39 0.28 -25.93
CA ILE A 295 -6.84 -0.97 -26.47
C ILE A 295 -7.96 -1.98 -26.74
N ALA A 296 -8.88 -2.18 -25.79
CA ALA A 296 -10.01 -3.08 -25.95
C ALA A 296 -10.97 -2.65 -27.08
N GLY A 297 -11.07 -1.35 -27.34
CA GLY A 297 -11.83 -0.78 -28.45
C GLY A 297 -11.10 -0.79 -29.80
N GLY A 298 -9.87 -1.31 -29.87
CA GLY A 298 -9.06 -1.31 -31.09
C GLY A 298 -8.49 0.05 -31.48
N ARG A 299 -8.57 1.06 -30.59
CA ARG A 299 -8.06 2.42 -30.83
C ARG A 299 -6.57 2.52 -30.48
N TYR A 300 -5.75 1.72 -31.16
CA TYR A 300 -4.35 1.54 -30.80
C TYR A 300 -3.51 2.81 -30.98
N ASP A 301 -3.76 3.62 -32.00
CA ASP A 301 -3.01 4.86 -32.21
C ASP A 301 -3.26 5.88 -31.10
N ASP A 302 -4.52 6.03 -30.68
CA ASP A 302 -4.89 6.86 -29.54
C ASP A 302 -4.28 6.34 -28.23
N ALA A 303 -4.29 5.01 -28.04
CA ALA A 303 -3.68 4.38 -26.88
C ALA A 303 -2.16 4.62 -26.85
N THR A 304 -1.46 4.48 -27.99
CA THR A 304 -0.02 4.76 -28.09
C THR A 304 0.28 6.20 -27.73
N GLN A 305 -0.42 7.17 -28.33
CA GLN A 305 -0.18 8.59 -28.05
C GLN A 305 -0.38 8.88 -26.56
N TYR A 306 -1.53 8.47 -26.01
CA TYR A 306 -1.86 8.70 -24.62
C TYR A 306 -0.85 8.04 -23.66
N LEU A 307 -0.49 6.77 -23.88
CA LEU A 307 0.42 6.04 -23.01
C LEU A 307 1.85 6.60 -23.07
N ARG A 308 2.31 7.11 -24.22
CA ARG A 308 3.62 7.79 -24.31
C ARG A 308 3.65 9.04 -23.44
N ASP A 309 2.58 9.84 -23.46
CA ASP A 309 2.46 11.03 -22.60
C ASP A 309 2.43 10.63 -21.12
N GLN A 310 1.68 9.58 -20.76
CA GLN A 310 1.64 9.07 -19.40
C GLN A 310 3.00 8.52 -18.93
N ALA A 311 3.72 7.78 -19.78
CA ALA A 311 5.04 7.23 -19.47
C ALA A 311 6.10 8.32 -19.26
N GLN A 312 5.97 9.46 -19.93
CA GLN A 312 6.84 10.63 -19.68
C GLN A 312 6.59 11.28 -18.33
N LEU A 313 5.32 11.34 -17.90
CA LEU A 313 4.90 11.89 -16.61
C LEU A 313 5.27 10.95 -15.45
N TYR A 314 5.02 9.64 -15.62
CA TYR A 314 5.17 8.62 -14.59
C TYR A 314 6.26 7.61 -14.97
N ARG A 315 7.50 8.11 -15.13
CA ARG A 315 8.64 7.34 -15.66
C ARG A 315 8.99 6.07 -14.88
N HIS A 316 8.61 5.99 -13.60
CA HIS A 316 8.89 4.86 -12.73
C HIS A 316 7.71 3.87 -12.64
N GLU A 317 6.82 3.87 -13.63
CA GLU A 317 5.65 3.00 -13.68
C GLU A 317 5.79 1.89 -14.74
N PRO A 318 6.20 0.67 -14.36
CA PRO A 318 6.38 -0.42 -15.32
C PRO A 318 5.07 -0.78 -16.03
N GLN A 319 3.92 -0.65 -15.36
CA GLN A 319 2.62 -1.00 -15.94
C GLN A 319 2.25 -0.16 -17.18
N LEU A 320 2.73 1.08 -17.28
CA LEU A 320 2.52 1.89 -18.48
C LEU A 320 3.34 1.37 -19.66
N GLN A 321 4.55 0.87 -19.39
CA GLN A 321 5.40 0.25 -20.39
C GLN A 321 4.82 -1.10 -20.85
N ASP A 322 4.25 -1.89 -19.94
CA ASP A 322 3.54 -3.13 -20.30
C ASP A 322 2.35 -2.85 -21.23
N LEU A 323 1.58 -1.80 -20.96
CA LEU A 323 0.46 -1.38 -21.82
C LEU A 323 0.95 -0.84 -23.17
N LEU A 324 2.06 -0.11 -23.22
CA LEU A 324 2.69 0.30 -24.49
C LEU A 324 3.13 -0.90 -25.30
N ALA A 325 3.82 -1.86 -24.66
CA ALA A 325 4.24 -3.10 -25.30
C ALA A 325 3.05 -3.85 -25.91
N LYS A 326 1.97 -4.03 -25.12
CA LYS A 326 0.72 -4.65 -25.59
C LYS A 326 0.10 -3.90 -26.77
N THR A 327 0.12 -2.57 -26.75
CA THR A 327 -0.42 -1.73 -27.83
C THR A 327 0.43 -1.86 -29.10
N TYR A 328 1.75 -1.81 -28.99
CA TYR A 328 2.66 -1.99 -30.11
C TYR A 328 2.58 -3.38 -30.72
N ALA A 329 2.43 -4.42 -29.88
CA ALA A 329 2.17 -5.78 -30.34
C ALA A 329 0.90 -5.85 -31.20
N ALA A 330 -0.19 -5.21 -30.76
CA ALA A 330 -1.45 -5.16 -31.50
C ALA A 330 -1.34 -4.36 -32.82
N GLN A 331 -0.42 -3.40 -32.91
CA GLN A 331 -0.08 -2.68 -34.13
C GLN A 331 0.93 -3.40 -35.03
N GLY A 332 1.51 -4.53 -34.59
CA GLY A 332 2.57 -5.24 -35.32
C GLY A 332 3.95 -4.57 -35.27
N LYS A 333 4.18 -3.64 -34.33
CA LYS A 333 5.46 -2.92 -34.17
C LYS A 333 6.38 -3.65 -33.19
N GLN A 334 7.12 -4.65 -33.69
CA GLN A 334 7.91 -5.57 -32.87
C GLN A 334 9.07 -4.87 -32.16
N ALA A 335 9.82 -4.01 -32.86
CA ALA A 335 10.94 -3.28 -32.25
C ALA A 335 10.48 -2.43 -31.05
N LEU A 336 9.39 -1.67 -31.21
CA LEU A 336 8.84 -0.80 -30.16
C LEU A 336 8.19 -1.58 -29.02
N GLN A 337 7.57 -2.72 -29.31
CA GLN A 337 7.06 -3.63 -28.29
C GLN A 337 8.19 -4.07 -27.36
N HIS A 338 9.28 -4.59 -27.92
CA HIS A 338 10.41 -5.10 -27.15
C HIS A 338 11.18 -3.99 -26.42
N LEU A 339 11.31 -2.80 -27.01
CA LEU A 339 11.81 -1.62 -26.32
C LEU A 339 10.98 -1.27 -25.07
N SER A 340 9.65 -1.31 -25.18
CA SER A 340 8.76 -1.03 -24.04
C SER A 340 8.87 -2.11 -22.96
N LEU A 341 8.97 -3.39 -23.35
CA LEU A 341 9.22 -4.48 -22.40
C LEU A 341 10.58 -4.35 -21.69
N ALA A 342 11.61 -3.91 -22.41
CA ALA A 342 12.92 -3.67 -21.82
C ALA A 342 12.86 -2.61 -20.71
N GLU A 343 12.18 -1.48 -20.97
CA GLU A 343 11.94 -0.44 -19.97
C GLU A 343 11.15 -0.97 -18.76
N SER A 344 10.10 -1.76 -18.99
CA SER A 344 9.33 -2.39 -17.91
C SER A 344 10.23 -3.25 -17.01
N TYR A 345 11.04 -4.12 -17.60
CA TYR A 345 11.96 -5.00 -16.86
C TYR A 345 13.08 -4.23 -16.15
N ALA A 346 13.59 -3.14 -16.73
CA ALA A 346 14.56 -2.30 -16.07
C ALA A 346 13.95 -1.64 -14.82
N LEU A 347 12.73 -1.13 -14.92
CA LEU A 347 12.00 -0.51 -13.81
C LEU A 347 11.65 -1.49 -12.69
N THR A 348 11.46 -2.78 -13.00
CA THR A 348 11.26 -3.83 -11.99
C THR A 348 12.57 -4.39 -11.43
N GLY A 349 13.73 -3.89 -11.86
CA GLY A 349 15.05 -4.31 -11.38
C GLY A 349 15.59 -5.59 -12.04
N THR A 350 14.95 -6.09 -13.08
CA THR A 350 15.37 -7.30 -13.83
C THR A 350 16.19 -6.91 -15.06
N LEU A 351 17.37 -6.30 -14.83
CA LEU A 351 18.24 -5.78 -15.90
C LEU A 351 18.67 -6.83 -16.94
N PRO A 352 19.00 -8.08 -16.58
CA PRO A 352 19.34 -9.10 -17.59
C PRO A 352 18.21 -9.35 -18.59
N ALA A 353 16.96 -9.42 -18.11
CA ALA A 353 15.79 -9.56 -18.96
C ALA A 353 15.57 -8.31 -19.81
N ALA A 354 15.82 -7.12 -19.26
CA ALA A 354 15.74 -5.87 -20.02
C ALA A 354 16.71 -5.85 -21.21
N LEU A 355 17.98 -6.24 -20.99
CA LEU A 355 19.00 -6.34 -22.04
C LEU A 355 18.65 -7.40 -23.09
N GLU A 356 18.05 -8.52 -22.69
CA GLU A 356 17.55 -9.52 -23.63
C GLU A 356 16.46 -8.93 -24.54
N GLN A 357 15.50 -8.19 -23.99
CA GLN A 357 14.46 -7.52 -24.77
C GLN A 357 15.05 -6.48 -25.74
N LEU A 358 16.08 -5.72 -25.33
CA LEU A 358 16.80 -4.81 -26.23
C LEU A 358 17.47 -5.54 -27.41
N SER A 359 18.06 -6.71 -27.16
CA SER A 359 18.64 -7.56 -28.21
C SER A 359 17.58 -8.05 -29.20
N ILE A 360 16.38 -8.41 -28.72
CA ILE A 360 15.26 -8.80 -29.59
C ILE A 360 14.76 -7.61 -30.40
N ALA A 361 14.60 -6.43 -29.77
CA ALA A 361 14.21 -5.20 -30.45
C ALA A 361 15.18 -4.85 -31.59
N ARG A 362 16.49 -4.99 -31.36
CA ARG A 362 17.54 -4.70 -32.35
C ARG A 362 17.46 -5.61 -33.58
N LYS A 363 17.09 -6.88 -33.39
CA LYS A 363 16.97 -7.88 -34.45
C LYS A 363 15.62 -7.83 -35.17
N SER A 364 14.69 -7.02 -34.69
CA SER A 364 13.34 -6.92 -35.27
C SER A 364 13.43 -6.26 -36.65
N PRO A 365 12.71 -6.78 -37.66
CA PRO A 365 12.81 -6.31 -39.05
C PRO A 365 12.30 -4.88 -39.24
N ASP A 366 11.47 -4.38 -38.33
CA ASP A 366 10.89 -3.04 -38.31
C ASP A 366 11.71 -2.02 -37.49
N ALA A 367 12.86 -2.41 -36.95
CA ALA A 367 13.71 -1.52 -36.15
C ALA A 367 14.29 -0.38 -37.00
N SER A 368 13.89 0.85 -36.69
CA SER A 368 14.40 2.04 -37.37
C SER A 368 15.79 2.46 -36.87
N PHE A 369 16.45 3.35 -37.60
CA PHE A 369 17.71 3.95 -37.14
C PHE A 369 17.57 4.64 -35.78
N TYR A 370 16.43 5.30 -35.53
CA TYR A 370 16.15 5.94 -34.25
C TYR A 370 16.03 4.90 -33.12
N ASP A 371 15.36 3.78 -33.39
CA ASP A 371 15.20 2.70 -32.41
C ASP A 371 16.57 2.08 -32.07
N GLN A 372 17.43 1.86 -33.06
CA GLN A 372 18.79 1.38 -32.83
C GLN A 372 19.60 2.32 -31.95
N ALA A 373 19.53 3.63 -32.19
CA ALA A 373 20.20 4.62 -31.36
C ALA A 373 19.68 4.63 -29.91
N LEU A 374 18.37 4.45 -29.71
CA LEU A 374 17.77 4.32 -28.38
C LEU A 374 18.24 3.04 -27.67
N ILE A 375 18.28 1.91 -28.38
CA ILE A 375 18.79 0.64 -27.87
C ILE A 375 20.25 0.81 -27.41
N ASP A 376 21.12 1.39 -28.24
CA ASP A 376 22.54 1.65 -27.89
C ASP A 376 22.69 2.56 -26.67
N ALA A 377 21.79 3.54 -26.50
CA ALA A 377 21.80 4.41 -25.33
C ALA A 377 21.42 3.65 -24.05
N ARG A 378 20.38 2.81 -24.10
CA ARG A 378 19.92 2.03 -22.95
C ARG A 378 20.88 0.92 -22.55
N GLU A 379 21.47 0.20 -23.51
CA GLU A 379 22.48 -0.81 -23.20
C GLU A 379 23.67 -0.21 -22.44
N ARG A 380 24.09 1.01 -22.81
CA ARG A 380 25.17 1.73 -22.10
C ARG A 380 24.78 2.25 -20.71
N GLU A 381 23.50 2.52 -20.48
CA GLU A 381 23.01 3.00 -19.18
C GLU A 381 22.86 1.85 -18.16
N TRP A 382 22.54 0.65 -18.64
CA TRP A 382 22.21 -0.51 -17.79
C TRP A 382 23.34 -1.53 -17.62
N GLN A 383 24.43 -1.39 -18.38
CA GLN A 383 25.70 -2.09 -18.17
C GLN A 383 26.57 -1.34 -17.15
#